data_AF-A0A4R2PL77-F1
#
_entry.id   AF-A0A4R2PL77-F1
#
_cell.length_a   1.000
_cell.length_b   1.000
_cell.length_c   1.000
_cell.angle_alpha   90.00
_cell.angle_beta   90.00
_cell.angle_gamma   90.00
#
_symmetry.space_group_name_H-M   'P 1'
#
loop_
_entity.id
_entity.type
_entity.pdbx_description
1 polymer ?
#
loop_
_entity_poly.entity_id
_entity_poly.type
_entity_poly.pdbx_seq_one_letter_code
_entity_poly.pdbx_strand_id
1 'polypeptide(L)' 'MQRKVTLQARLGRGTFYWVCTVHADSDEEAITAAENLFMEEVRSGREWEFEDFEIDPVG' A
#
# COMPACT_ATOMS: atom_id res chain seq x y z
N MET A 1 13.43 13.25 -2.55
CA MET A 1 12.24 13.88 -3.22
C MET A 1 10.95 13.22 -2.72
N GLN A 2 9.75 13.80 -2.91
CA GLN A 2 8.49 13.13 -2.53
C GLN A 2 8.02 12.19 -3.66
N ARG A 3 7.62 10.96 -3.32
CA ARG A 3 7.19 9.94 -4.28
C ARG A 3 5.93 9.24 -3.83
N LYS A 4 4.97 9.07 -4.74
CA LYS A 4 3.79 8.22 -4.55
C LYS A 4 4.15 6.80 -4.97
N VAL A 5 3.92 5.83 -4.08
CA VAL A 5 4.23 4.42 -4.30
C VAL A 5 2.95 3.62 -4.15
N THR A 6 2.71 2.70 -5.09
CA THR A 6 1.64 1.71 -5.01
C THR A 6 2.28 0.32 -4.92
N LEU A 7 2.17 -0.33 -3.76
CA LEU A 7 2.54 -1.73 -3.59
C LEU A 7 1.34 -2.61 -3.93
N GLN A 8 1.57 -3.66 -4.72
CA GLN A 8 0.54 -4.62 -5.10
C GLN A 8 0.94 -6.03 -4.63
N ALA A 9 0.07 -6.69 -3.89
CA ALA A 9 0.23 -8.09 -3.50
C ALA A 9 -0.94 -8.92 -4.03
N ARG A 10 -0.64 -10.05 -4.69
CA ARG A 10 -1.65 -11.06 -5.02
C ARG A 10 -1.84 -11.98 -3.82
N LEU A 11 -3.07 -12.03 -3.32
CA LEU A 11 -3.50 -12.91 -2.24
C LEU A 11 -4.27 -14.10 -2.82
N GLY A 12 -4.54 -15.12 -2.01
CA GLY A 12 -5.23 -16.33 -2.47
C GLY A 12 -6.65 -16.12 -3.01
N ARG A 13 -7.30 -14.99 -2.68
CA ARG A 13 -8.69 -14.67 -3.08
C ARG A 13 -8.89 -13.24 -3.58
N GLY A 14 -7.82 -12.49 -3.80
CA GLY A 14 -7.93 -11.08 -4.17
C GLY A 14 -6.58 -10.43 -4.39
N THR A 15 -6.60 -9.14 -4.70
CA THR A 15 -5.40 -8.32 -4.82
C THR A 15 -5.46 -7.23 -3.78
N PHE A 16 -4.39 -7.07 -3.02
CA PHE A 16 -4.23 -5.99 -2.07
C PHE A 16 -3.37 -4.88 -2.70
N TYR A 17 -3.82 -3.65 -2.57
CA TYR A 17 -3.09 -2.46 -2.98
C TYR A 17 -2.85 -1.57 -1.77
N TRP A 18 -1.59 -1.19 -1.56
CA TRP A 18 -1.20 -0.19 -0.58
C TRP A 18 -0.65 1.02 -1.31
N VAL A 19 -1.27 2.18 -1.10
CA VAL A 19 -0.85 3.44 -1.74
C VAL A 19 -0.37 4.39 -0.65
N CYS A 20 0.88 4.82 -0.74
CA CYS A 20 1.45 5.76 0.23
C CYS A 20 2.35 6.78 -0.45
N THR A 21 2.77 7.77 0.33
CA THR A 21 3.73 8.77 -0.11
C THR A 21 4.95 8.71 0.81
N VAL A 22 6.14 8.63 0.22
CA VAL A 22 7.41 8.56 0.95
C VAL A 22 8.39 9.60 0.43
N HIS A 23 9.38 9.93 1.27
CA HIS A 23 10.55 10.68 0.82
C HIS A 23 11.65 9.69 0.43
N ALA A 24 12.12 9.80 -0.81
CA ALA A 24 13.19 8.96 -1.35
C ALA A 24 13.88 9.67 -2.52
N ASP A 25 15.16 9.40 -2.70
CA ASP A 25 15.99 9.96 -3.76
C ASP A 25 16.15 8.99 -4.94
N SER A 26 15.87 7.70 -4.74
CA SER A 26 15.80 6.69 -5.81
C SER A 26 14.50 5.87 -5.79
N ASP A 27 14.26 5.12 -6.86
CA ASP A 27 13.12 4.20 -6.97
C ASP A 27 13.23 3.05 -5.96
N GLU A 28 14.42 2.48 -5.81
CA GLU A 28 14.71 1.37 -4.89
C GLU A 28 14.50 1.77 -3.43
N GLU A 29 14.96 2.97 -3.07
CA GLU A 29 14.71 3.55 -1.75
C GLU A 29 13.21 3.79 -1.51
N ALA A 30 12.48 4.25 -2.53
CA ALA A 30 11.05 4.48 -2.41
C ALA A 30 10.27 3.19 -2.16
N ILE A 31 10.64 2.10 -2.83
CA ILE A 31 10.05 0.77 -2.63
C ILE A 31 10.31 0.31 -1.19
N THR A 32 11.57 0.34 -0.76
CA THR A 32 11.99 -0.10 0.58
C THR A 32 11.28 0.71 1.68
N ALA A 33 11.20 2.04 1.52
CA ALA A 33 10.52 2.92 2.46
C ALA A 33 9.00 2.64 2.53
N ALA A 34 8.36 2.38 1.39
CA ALA A 34 6.94 2.05 1.35
C ALA A 34 6.64 0.70 2.02
N GLU A 35 7.50 -0.31 1.82
CA GLU A 35 7.36 -1.61 2.48
C GLU A 35 7.53 -1.51 4.00
N ASN A 36 8.54 -0.76 4.47
CA ASN A 36 8.74 -0.53 5.90
C ASN A 36 7.54 0.19 6.53
N LEU A 37 7.03 1.24 5.88
CA LEU A 37 5.86 1.99 6.35
C LEU A 37 4.62 1.09 6.45
N PHE A 38 4.38 0.25 5.45
CA PHE A 38 3.29 -0.73 5.49
C PHE A 38 3.44 -1.70 6.67
N MET A 39 4.63 -2.23 6.90
CA MET A 39 4.89 -3.15 8.02
C MET A 39 4.70 -2.47 9.38
N GLU A 40 5.04 -1.19 9.50
CA GLU A 40 4.77 -0.39 10.70
C GLU A 40 3.26 -0.21 10.92
N GLU A 41 2.50 0.13 9.88
CA GLU A 41 1.04 0.30 9.97
C GLU A 41 0.36 -0.99 10.42
N VAL A 42 0.74 -2.14 9.85
CA VAL A 42 0.21 -3.47 10.22
C VAL A 42 0.52 -3.81 11.68
N ARG A 43 1.72 -3.46 12.15
CA ARG A 43 2.15 -3.74 13.54
C ARG A 43 1.51 -2.79 14.56
N SER A 44 1.12 -1.58 14.15
CA SER A 44 0.60 -0.55 15.05
C SER A 44 -0.70 -0.96 15.76
N GLY A 45 -1.40 -1.99 15.26
CA GLY A 45 -2.61 -2.51 15.87
C GLY A 45 -3.78 -1.53 15.82
N ARG A 46 -3.67 -0.45 15.04
CA ARG A 46 -4.81 0.41 14.69
C ARG A 46 -5.83 -0.43 13.93
N GLU A 47 -7.11 -0.22 14.23
CA GLU A 47 -8.17 -0.84 13.42
C GLU A 47 -8.11 -0.27 12.02
N TRP A 48 -8.07 -1.16 11.03
CA TRP A 48 -8.10 -0.78 9.61
C TRP A 48 -9.54 -0.75 9.16
N GLU A 49 -9.95 0.39 8.60
CA GLU A 49 -11.28 0.58 8.01
C GLU A 49 -11.11 0.95 6.54
N PHE A 50 -11.98 0.38 5.68
CA PHE A 50 -12.05 0.77 4.28
C PHE A 50 -12.97 1.99 4.16
N GLU A 51 -12.42 3.12 3.76
CA GLU A 51 -13.18 4.39 3.64
C GLU A 51 -13.84 4.56 2.27
N ASP A 52 -13.33 3.88 1.23
CA ASP A 52 -13.82 3.99 -0.14
C ASP A 52 -13.79 2.61 -0.83
N PHE A 53 -14.75 2.36 -1.71
CA PHE A 53 -14.87 1.11 -2.47
C PHE A 53 -15.64 1.30 -3.77
N GLU A 54 -15.18 0.62 -4.81
CA GLU A 54 -15.87 0.51 -6.09
C GLU A 54 -16.28 -0.95 -6.32
N ILE A 55 -17.48 -1.17 -6.86
CA ILE A 55 -17.99 -2.51 -7.16
C ILE A 55 -18.35 -2.55 -8.65
N ASP A 56 -17.51 -3.24 -9.41
CA ASP A 56 -17.80 -3.54 -10.80
C ASP A 56 -18.53 -4.89 -10.92
N PRO A 57 -19.63 -4.97 -11.71
CA PRO A 57 -20.25 -6.24 -12.02
C PRO A 57 -19.30 -7.10 -12.87
N VAL A 58 -19.13 -8.35 -12.46
CA VAL A 58 -18.42 -9.34 -13.28
C VAL A 58 -19.41 -9.90 -14.29
N GLY A 59 -19.28 -9.48 -15.55
CA GLY A 59 -20.01 -10.01 -16.70
C GLY A 59 -19.25 -11.10 -17.44
#